data_AF-A0A1E3WD92-F1
#
_entry.id   AF-A0A1E3WD92-F1
#
_cell.length_a   1.000
_cell.length_b   1.000
_cell.length_c   1.000
_cell.angle_alpha   90.00
_cell.angle_beta   90.00
_cell.angle_gamma   90.00
#
_symmetry.space_group_name_H-M   'P 1'
#
loop_
_entity.id
_entity.type
_entity.pdbx_description
1 polymer ?
#
loop_
_entity_poly.entity_id
_entity_poly.type
_entity_poly.pdbx_seq_one_letter_code
_entity_poly.pdbx_strand_id
1 'polypeptide(L)' 'MDVLSVEVIGQSIVITRPGTDCAVTYEKDAGTPHLIMTRSWLPASVTSPSAAAFRADAVRAARHKARELGWIE' A
#
# COMPACT_ATOMS: atom_id res chain seq x y z
N MET A 1 -5.51 -2.02 16.01
CA MET A 1 -5.21 -1.57 14.63
C MET A 1 -3.72 -1.75 14.46
N ASP A 2 -3.29 -2.62 13.55
CA ASP A 2 -1.87 -2.73 13.23
C ASP A 2 -1.42 -1.41 12.60
N VAL A 3 -0.45 -0.76 13.22
CA VAL A 3 0.07 0.53 12.75
C VAL A 3 0.86 0.26 11.48
N LEU A 4 0.33 0.63 10.31
CA LEU A 4 1.06 0.57 9.04
C LEU A 4 2.02 1.75 8.92
N SER A 5 3.20 1.52 8.35
CA SER A 5 4.09 2.59 7.92
C SER A 5 3.78 2.96 6.48
N VAL A 6 3.79 4.27 6.19
CA VAL A 6 3.47 4.83 4.88
C VAL A 6 4.63 5.75 4.47
N GLU A 7 5.28 5.42 3.37
CA GLU A 7 6.38 6.19 2.80
C GLU A 7 6.04 6.61 1.37
N VAL A 8 6.43 7.82 0.98
CA VAL A 8 6.23 8.34 -0.38
C VAL A 8 7.59 8.50 -1.03
N ILE A 9 7.82 7.78 -2.13
CA ILE A 9 9.08 7.79 -2.89
C ILE A 9 8.75 8.16 -4.33
N GLY A 10 8.99 9.41 -4.72
CA GLY A 10 8.63 9.91 -6.05
C GLY A 10 7.11 9.84 -6.28
N GLN A 11 6.69 9.02 -7.26
CA GLN A 11 5.28 8.78 -7.59
C GLN A 11 4.74 7.47 -6.97
N SER A 12 5.49 6.89 -6.04
CA SER A 12 5.14 5.65 -5.35
C SER A 12 4.77 5.91 -3.90
N ILE A 13 3.74 5.21 -3.42
CA ILE A 13 3.38 5.07 -2.01
C ILE A 13 3.73 3.65 -1.59
N VAL A 14 4.69 3.51 -0.69
CA VAL A 14 5.12 2.22 -0.12
C VAL A 14 4.47 2.05 1.24
N ILE A 15 3.76 0.95 1.41
CA ILE A 15 3.12 0.56 2.66
C ILE A 15 3.84 -0.64 3.22
N THR A 16 4.31 -0.55 4.46
CA THR A 16 4.92 -1.67 5.17
C THR A 16 4.20 -1.94 6.49
N ARG A 17 4.23 -3.19 6.94
CA ARG A 17 3.79 -3.55 8.29
C ARG A 17 5.04 -3.68 9.19
N PRO A 18 5.21 -2.79 10.18
CA PRO A 18 6.32 -2.88 11.12
C PRO A 18 6.42 -4.25 11.79
N GLY A 19 7.64 -4.74 11.94
CA GLY A 19 7.90 -6.06 12.53
C GLY A 19 7.61 -7.25 11.60
N THR A 20 7.24 -7.00 10.34
CA THR A 20 7.15 -8.03 9.31
C THR A 20 7.84 -7.56 8.04
N ASP A 21 8.14 -8.49 7.14
CA ASP A 21 8.64 -8.13 5.81
C ASP A 21 7.50 -7.79 4.83
N CYS A 22 6.27 -7.60 5.30
CA CYS A 22 5.14 -7.36 4.40
C CYS A 22 5.22 -5.95 3.82
N ALA A 23 5.19 -5.84 2.49
CA ALA A 23 5.23 -4.57 1.78
C ALA A 23 4.33 -4.58 0.54
N VAL A 24 3.68 -3.45 0.26
CA VAL A 24 2.97 -3.20 -0.99
C VAL A 24 3.33 -1.81 -1.49
N THR A 25 3.56 -1.68 -2.80
CA THR A 25 3.80 -0.40 -3.46
C THR A 25 2.66 -0.08 -4.39
N TYR A 26 2.16 1.14 -4.28
CA TYR A 26 1.18 1.74 -5.16
C TYR A 26 1.80 2.89 -5.92
N GLU A 27 1.55 3.01 -7.22
CA GLU A 27 2.02 4.11 -8.04
C GLU A 27 0.86 4.98 -8.53
N LYS A 28 1.13 6.27 -8.66
CA LYS A 28 0.28 7.19 -9.42
C LYS A 28 0.52 6.93 -10.90
N ASP A 29 -0.48 6.38 -11.57
CA ASP A 29 -0.50 6.38 -13.01
C ASP A 29 -0.96 7.75 -13.53
N ALA A 30 -0.19 8.35 -14.44
CA ALA A 30 -0.48 9.68 -14.97
C ALA A 30 -1.74 9.70 -15.86
N GLY A 31 -2.15 8.53 -16.38
CA GLY A 31 -3.30 8.38 -17.27
C GLY A 31 -4.62 8.09 -16.56
N THR A 32 -4.62 7.80 -15.25
CA THR A 32 -5.80 7.31 -14.56
C THR A 32 -6.01 7.91 -13.17
N PRO A 33 -7.27 8.10 -12.72
CA PRO A 33 -7.57 8.65 -11.41
C PRO A 33 -7.49 7.60 -10.29
N HIS A 34 -6.70 6.53 -10.47
CA HIS A 34 -6.56 5.46 -9.50
C HIS A 34 -5.10 5.07 -9.25
N LEU A 35 -4.87 4.46 -8.09
CA LEU A 35 -3.58 3.89 -7.75
C LEU A 35 -3.45 2.50 -8.36
N ILE A 36 -2.27 2.20 -8.91
CA ILE A 36 -1.93 0.87 -9.42
C ILE A 36 -1.00 0.19 -8.42
N MET A 37 -1.32 -1.03 -8.01
CA MET A 37 -0.41 -1.84 -7.20
C MET A 37 0.69 -2.41 -8.11
N THR A 38 1.92 -1.93 -7.97
CA THR A 38 3.05 -2.35 -8.83
C THR A 38 3.94 -3.40 -8.17
N ARG A 39 3.96 -3.46 -6.84
CA ARG A 39 4.70 -4.48 -6.08
C ARG A 39 3.90 -4.97 -4.89
N SER A 40 3.94 -6.27 -4.63
CA SER A 40 3.37 -6.91 -3.45
C SER A 40 4.36 -7.95 -2.94
N TRP A 41 5.04 -7.66 -1.84
CA TRP A 41 5.94 -8.58 -1.17
C TRP A 41 5.31 -9.10 0.12
N LEU A 42 5.16 -10.41 0.20
CA LEU A 42 4.65 -11.12 1.37
C LEU A 42 5.51 -12.36 1.60
N PRO A 43 5.96 -12.63 2.84
CA PRO A 43 6.59 -13.89 3.17
C PRO A 43 5.67 -15.07 2.85
N ALA A 44 6.25 -16.20 2.41
CA ALA A 44 5.48 -17.41 2.10
C ALA A 44 4.69 -17.95 3.31
N SER A 45 5.16 -17.65 4.53
CA SER A 45 4.47 -17.96 5.79
C SER A 45 3.21 -17.13 6.03
N VAL A 46 3.05 -15.99 5.34
CA VAL A 46 1.87 -15.12 5.45
C VAL A 46 0.83 -15.59 4.45
N THR A 47 -0.12 -16.38 4.95
CA THR A 47 -1.21 -16.95 4.16
C THR A 47 -2.53 -16.21 4.42
N SER A 48 -3.57 -16.61 3.71
CA SER A 48 -4.94 -16.17 4.00
C SER A 48 -5.39 -16.66 5.39
N PRO A 49 -6.13 -15.85 6.17
CA PRO A 49 -6.69 -14.55 5.80
C PRO A 49 -5.76 -13.34 6.03
N SER A 50 -4.63 -13.52 6.71
CA SER A 50 -3.72 -12.42 7.10
C SER A 50 -3.17 -11.65 5.91
N ALA A 51 -2.80 -12.34 4.82
CA ALA A 51 -2.37 -11.71 3.58
C ALA A 51 -3.45 -10.77 2.98
N ALA A 52 -4.71 -11.18 3.04
CA ALA A 52 -5.83 -10.40 2.54
C ALA A 52 -6.13 -9.20 3.44
N ALA A 53 -6.08 -9.38 4.77
CA ALA A 53 -6.26 -8.30 5.73
C ALA A 53 -5.19 -7.20 5.55
N PHE A 54 -3.92 -7.58 5.42
CA PHE A 54 -2.85 -6.62 5.17
C PHE A 54 -3.06 -5.83 3.87
N ARG A 55 -3.42 -6.49 2.76
CA ARG A 55 -3.68 -5.80 1.49
C ARG A 55 -4.89 -4.85 1.59
N ALA A 56 -5.93 -5.22 2.32
CA ALA A 56 -7.09 -4.38 2.55
C ALA A 56 -6.74 -3.12 3.37
N ASP A 57 -5.93 -3.28 4.41
CA ASP A 57 -5.44 -2.13 5.18
C ASP A 57 -4.47 -1.27 4.37
N ALA A 58 -3.58 -1.90 3.58
CA ALA A 58 -2.61 -1.20 2.76
C ALA A 58 -3.27 -0.36 1.66
N VAL A 59 -4.28 -0.88 0.95
CA VAL A 59 -4.99 -0.10 -0.07
C VAL A 59 -5.74 1.08 0.56
N ARG A 60 -6.29 0.91 1.76
CA ARG A 60 -6.96 2.00 2.50
C ARG A 60 -5.97 3.09 2.88
N ALA A 61 -4.81 2.72 3.44
CA ALA A 61 -3.75 3.66 3.80
C ALA A 61 -3.18 4.39 2.57
N ALA A 62 -2.92 3.66 1.48
CA ALA A 62 -2.42 4.24 0.24
C ALA A 62 -3.42 5.23 -0.39
N ARG A 63 -4.72 4.89 -0.43
CA ARG A 63 -5.76 5.82 -0.91
C ARG A 63 -5.89 7.06 -0.04
N HIS A 64 -5.83 6.90 1.28
CA HIS A 64 -5.82 8.05 2.19
C HIS A 64 -4.64 8.97 1.88
N LYS A 65 -3.44 8.40 1.77
CA LYS A 65 -2.25 9.19 1.45
C LYS A 65 -2.30 9.84 0.07
N ALA A 66 -2.80 9.13 -0.93
CA ALA A 66 -2.97 9.67 -2.28
C ALA A 66 -3.97 10.84 -2.33
N ARG A 67 -5.03 10.82 -1.52
CA ARG A 67 -5.95 11.96 -1.37
C ARG A 67 -5.27 13.17 -0.73
N GLU A 68 -4.50 12.96 0.34
CA GLU A 68 -3.72 14.04 0.96
C GLU A 68 -2.75 14.70 -0.05
N LEU A 69 -2.19 13.90 -0.97
CA LEU A 69 -1.28 14.37 -2.01
C LEU A 69 -1.99 14.96 -3.24
N GLY A 70 -3.33 14.95 -3.29
CA GLY A 70 -4.10 15.38 -4.45
C GLY A 70 -3.89 14.51 -5.70
N TRP A 71 -3.53 13.23 -5.52
CA TRP A 71 -3.33 12.30 -6.63
C TRP A 71 -4.64 11.70 -7.11
N ILE A 72 -5.60 11.53 -6.20
CA ILE A 72 -6.95 10.99 -6.44
C ILE A 72 -7.97 11.76 -5.59
N GLU A 73 -9.25 11.63 -5.93
CA GLU A 73 -10.39 12.21 -5.18
C GLU A 73 -10.86 11.33 -3.98
#